data_AF-A0A8T4A1R5-F1
#
_entry.id   AF-A0A8T4A1R5-F1
#
_cell.length_a   1.000
_cell.length_b   1.000
_cell.length_c   1.000
_cell.angle_alpha   90.00
_cell.angle_beta   90.00
_cell.angle_gamma   90.00
#
_symmetry.space_group_name_H-M   'P 1'
#
loop_
_entity.id
_entity.type
_entity.pdbx_description
1 polymer ?
#
loop_
_entity_poly.entity_id
_entity_poly.type
_entity_poly.pdbx_seq_one_letter_code
_entity_poly.pdbx_strand_id
1 'polypeptide(L)'
;MYAKVHERMSAGRVVSVVAVCDQELVGKVLKQGSIALDLKTYKNFYCGELVEEQQAIELIKEADSLNLVGEKALKAVAKAIGVDVKAAKKISGVPHLQVYRI
;
A
#
# COMPACT_ATOMS: atom_id res chain seq x y z
N MET A 1 3.75 -8.48 -6.57
CA MET A 1 3.86 -7.11 -6.00
C MET A 1 4.57 -7.21 -4.67
N TYR A 2 5.15 -6.14 -4.13
CA TYR A 2 5.71 -6.21 -2.78
C TYR A 2 4.63 -5.94 -1.75
N ALA A 3 4.63 -6.71 -0.65
CA ALA A 3 3.82 -6.44 0.52
C ALA A 3 4.71 -6.42 1.78
N LYS A 4 4.42 -5.52 2.71
CA LYS A 4 5.09 -5.47 4.01
C LYS A 4 4.10 -5.19 5.12
N VAL A 5 4.11 -6.06 6.11
CA VAL A 5 3.37 -5.87 7.36
C VAL A 5 4.27 -5.15 8.36
N HIS A 6 3.75 -4.08 8.95
CA HIS A 6 4.37 -3.38 10.07
C HIS A 6 3.43 -3.51 11.27
N GLU A 7 3.89 -4.21 12.30
CA GLU A 7 3.13 -4.37 13.54
C GLU A 7 3.73 -3.52 14.64
N ARG A 8 2.86 -2.95 15.48
CA ARG A 8 3.26 -2.25 16.69
C ARG A 8 2.23 -2.44 17.78
N MET A 9 2.66 -2.31 19.03
CA MET A 9 1.73 -2.20 20.16
C MET A 9 1.14 -0.80 20.23
N SER A 10 -0.19 -0.71 20.33
CA SER A 10 -0.92 0.53 20.55
C SER A 10 -2.12 0.27 21.45
N ALA A 11 -2.27 1.05 22.53
CA ALA A 11 -3.38 0.94 23.48
C ALA A 11 -3.64 -0.51 23.97
N GLY A 12 -2.59 -1.28 24.23
CA GLY A 12 -2.71 -2.65 24.75
C GLY A 12 -3.09 -3.72 23.72
N ARG A 13 -3.18 -3.38 22.41
CA ARG A 13 -3.34 -4.35 21.32
C ARG A 13 -2.26 -4.21 20.24
N VAL A 14 -2.01 -5.29 19.50
CA VAL A 14 -1.21 -5.23 18.28
C VAL A 14 -2.03 -4.52 17.20
N VAL A 15 -1.44 -3.54 16.53
CA VAL A 15 -2.00 -2.87 15.36
C VAL A 15 -1.05 -3.01 14.18
N SER A 16 -1.63 -3.19 13.00
CA SER A 16 -0.93 -3.53 11.78
C SER A 16 -1.12 -2.47 10.69
N VAL A 17 -0.03 -2.17 9.98
CA VAL A 17 -0.04 -1.37 8.76
C VAL A 17 0.50 -2.25 7.64
N VAL A 18 -0.29 -2.47 6.59
CA VAL A 18 0.16 -3.20 5.41
C VAL A 18 0.46 -2.23 4.27
N ALA A 19 1.73 -2.21 3.84
CA ALA A 19 2.14 -1.51 2.64
C ALA A 19 2.13 -2.49 1.46
N VAL A 20 1.49 -2.11 0.35
CA VAL A 20 1.52 -2.88 -0.91
C VAL A 20 1.99 -1.96 -2.03
N CYS A 21 3.03 -2.38 -2.76
CA CYS A 21 3.64 -1.59 -3.83
C CYS A 21 3.86 -2.44 -5.08
N ASP A 22 3.43 -1.93 -6.23
CA ASP A 22 3.73 -2.53 -7.52
C ASP A 22 5.26 -2.58 -7.74
N GLN A 23 5.77 -3.74 -8.18
CA GLN A 23 7.20 -4.03 -8.24
C GLN A 23 7.95 -3.07 -9.16
N GLU A 24 7.33 -2.67 -10.27
CA GLU A 24 7.87 -1.75 -11.27
C GLU A 24 8.02 -0.30 -10.77
N LEU A 25 7.48 0.03 -9.58
CA LEU A 25 7.57 1.35 -8.98
C LEU A 25 8.73 1.47 -7.98
N VAL A 26 9.30 0.36 -7.54
CA VAL A 26 10.39 0.33 -6.57
C VAL A 26 11.60 1.10 -7.09
N GLY A 27 12.21 1.92 -6.22
CA GLY A 27 13.37 2.73 -6.60
C GLY A 27 13.03 4.03 -7.32
N LYS A 28 11.75 4.33 -7.58
CA LYS A 28 11.30 5.59 -8.18
C LYS A 28 11.00 6.65 -7.12
N VAL A 29 11.09 7.91 -7.53
CA VAL A 29 10.58 9.05 -6.77
C VAL A 29 9.47 9.69 -7.60
N LEU A 30 8.22 9.51 -7.18
CA LEU A 30 7.06 10.06 -7.87
C LEU A 30 6.78 11.45 -7.30
N LYS A 31 6.81 12.49 -8.13
CA LYS A 31 6.60 13.88 -7.70
C LYS A 31 5.45 14.51 -8.48
N GLN A 32 4.54 15.17 -7.77
CA GLN A 32 3.47 15.96 -8.37
C GLN A 32 3.11 17.14 -7.47
N GLY A 33 3.37 18.35 -7.95
CA GLY A 33 3.22 19.57 -7.17
C GLY A 33 4.07 19.52 -5.90
N SER A 34 3.44 19.74 -4.74
CA SER A 34 4.09 19.68 -3.42
C SER A 34 4.25 18.26 -2.85
N ILE A 35 3.76 17.23 -3.55
CA ILE A 35 3.74 15.85 -3.03
C ILE A 35 4.86 15.06 -3.69
N ALA A 36 5.61 14.33 -2.85
CA ALA A 36 6.62 13.38 -3.29
C ALA A 36 6.42 12.03 -2.59
N LEU A 37 6.34 10.96 -3.38
CA LEU A 37 6.38 9.58 -2.90
C LEU A 37 7.73 8.97 -3.29
N ASP A 38 8.64 8.90 -2.33
CA ASP A 38 10.02 8.43 -2.52
C ASP A 38 10.14 6.93 -2.22
N LEU A 39 9.84 6.10 -3.21
CA LEU A 39 9.95 4.63 -3.15
C LEU A 39 11.41 4.15 -3.26
N LYS A 40 12.37 5.07 -3.44
CA LYS A 40 13.80 4.79 -3.42
C LYS A 40 14.34 4.84 -2.00
N THR A 41 14.15 5.97 -1.33
CA THR A 41 14.64 6.21 0.04
C THR A 41 13.84 5.38 1.05
N TYR A 42 12.52 5.26 0.88
CA TYR A 42 11.66 4.52 1.81
C TYR A 42 11.37 3.08 1.37
N LYS A 43 12.28 2.47 0.60
CA LYS A 43 12.14 1.08 0.14
C LYS A 43 11.84 0.11 1.29
N ASN A 44 12.48 0.28 2.45
CA ASN A 44 12.26 -0.58 3.63
C ASN A 44 10.83 -0.53 4.19
N PHE A 45 10.07 0.52 3.90
CA PHE A 45 8.66 0.61 4.30
C PHE A 45 7.74 -0.12 3.31
N TYR A 46 7.96 0.08 2.00
CA TYR A 46 7.08 -0.42 0.94
C TYR A 46 7.45 -1.82 0.40
N CYS A 47 8.71 -2.21 0.51
CA CYS A 47 9.23 -3.45 -0.07
C CYS A 47 9.56 -4.45 1.02
N GLY A 48 8.59 -5.32 1.33
CA GLY A 48 8.79 -6.52 2.13
C GLY A 48 8.97 -7.73 1.22
N GLU A 49 8.05 -8.68 1.33
CA GLU A 49 8.05 -9.90 0.54
C GLU A 49 7.43 -9.67 -0.83
N LEU A 50 7.94 -10.37 -1.85
CA LEU A 50 7.29 -10.43 -3.15
C LEU A 50 6.15 -11.43 -3.07
N VAL A 51 4.93 -10.96 -3.27
CA VAL A 51 3.70 -11.75 -3.11
C VAL A 51 2.84 -11.72 -4.37
N GLU A 52 2.06 -12.80 -4.53
CA GLU A 52 1.00 -12.89 -5.52
C GLU A 52 -0.23 -12.06 -5.11
N GLU A 53 -1.12 -11.76 -6.07
CA GLU A 53 -2.32 -10.94 -5.82
C GLU A 53 -3.19 -11.53 -4.68
N GLN A 54 -3.34 -12.86 -4.63
CA GLN A 54 -4.17 -13.53 -3.64
C GLN A 54 -3.62 -13.38 -2.21
N GLN A 55 -2.30 -13.50 -2.03
CA GLN A 55 -1.65 -13.29 -0.74
C GLN A 55 -1.76 -11.82 -0.31
N ALA A 56 -1.60 -10.87 -1.24
CA ALA A 56 -1.81 -9.46 -0.96
C ALA A 56 -3.26 -9.18 -0.49
N ILE A 57 -4.25 -9.82 -1.10
CA ILE A 57 -5.66 -9.71 -0.70
C ILE A 57 -5.87 -10.20 0.74
N GLU A 58 -5.27 -11.31 1.12
CA GLU A 58 -5.36 -11.85 2.49
C GLU A 58 -4.75 -10.87 3.50
N LEU A 59 -3.54 -10.37 3.25
CA LEU A 59 -2.90 -9.36 4.11
C LEU A 59 -3.73 -8.08 4.22
N ILE A 60 -4.33 -7.63 3.12
CA ILE A 60 -5.19 -6.44 3.07
C ILE A 60 -6.44 -6.61 3.95
N LYS A 61 -7.04 -7.82 3.98
CA LYS A 61 -8.27 -8.09 4.74
C LYS A 61 -8.04 -7.99 6.24
N GLU A 62 -6.91 -8.45 6.74
CA GLU A 62 -6.61 -8.51 8.18
C GLU A 62 -6.03 -7.21 8.75
N ALA A 63 -5.54 -6.31 7.91
CA ALA A 63 -4.83 -5.12 8.37
C ALA A 63 -5.72 -4.02 8.99
N ASP A 64 -5.22 -3.32 10.00
CA ASP A 64 -5.89 -2.13 10.58
C ASP A 64 -5.79 -0.91 9.65
N SER A 65 -4.70 -0.79 8.89
CA SER A 65 -4.52 0.27 7.90
C SER A 65 -3.66 -0.17 6.72
N LEU A 66 -3.86 0.50 5.57
CA LEU A 66 -3.25 0.16 4.30
C LEU A 66 -2.53 1.37 3.70
N ASN A 67 -1.40 1.12 3.04
CA ASN A 67 -0.74 2.08 2.17
C ASN A 67 -0.42 1.41 0.82
N LEU A 68 -1.15 1.80 -0.22
CA LEU A 68 -1.24 1.08 -1.48
C LEU A 68 -0.73 1.96 -2.62
N VAL A 69 0.24 1.47 -3.38
CA VAL A 69 0.88 2.22 -4.47
C VAL A 69 0.88 1.38 -5.75
N GLY A 70 0.23 1.89 -6.79
CA GLY A 70 0.16 1.27 -8.11
C GLY A 70 -1.17 0.60 -8.42
N GLU A 71 -1.37 0.33 -9.71
CA GLU A 71 -2.63 -0.18 -10.26
C GLU A 71 -2.94 -1.59 -9.75
N LYS A 72 -1.94 -2.47 -9.61
CA LYS A 72 -2.17 -3.84 -9.14
C LYS A 72 -2.51 -3.84 -7.64
N ALA A 73 -1.84 -3.02 -6.84
CA ALA A 73 -2.17 -2.82 -5.43
C ALA A 73 -3.62 -2.31 -5.25
N LEU A 74 -4.05 -1.35 -6.07
CA LEU A 74 -5.43 -0.85 -6.03
C LEU A 74 -6.47 -1.90 -6.46
N LYS A 75 -6.16 -2.69 -7.48
CA LYS A 75 -7.01 -3.81 -7.89
C LYS A 75 -7.16 -4.84 -6.77
N ALA A 76 -6.08 -5.14 -6.05
CA ALA A 76 -6.11 -6.07 -4.92
C ALA A 76 -7.03 -5.56 -3.79
N VAL A 77 -6.93 -4.28 -3.39
CA VAL A 77 -7.81 -3.74 -2.33
C VAL A 77 -9.27 -3.68 -2.76
N ALA A 78 -9.57 -3.34 -4.01
CA ALA A 78 -10.93 -3.32 -4.53
C ALA A 78 -11.58 -4.71 -4.42
N LYS A 79 -10.82 -5.77 -4.74
CA LYS A 79 -11.26 -7.17 -4.56
C LYS A 79 -11.37 -7.58 -3.09
N ALA A 80 -10.45 -7.10 -2.24
CA ALA A 80 -10.34 -7.53 -0.86
C ALA A 80 -11.46 -6.97 0.03
N ILE A 81 -11.80 -5.69 -0.13
CA ILE A 81 -12.72 -4.96 0.77
C ILE A 81 -13.78 -4.13 0.03
N GLY A 82 -13.89 -4.22 -1.29
CA GLY A 82 -14.97 -3.58 -2.06
C GLY A 82 -14.88 -2.05 -2.15
N VAL A 83 -13.69 -1.46 -1.99
CA VAL A 83 -13.50 -0.01 -2.07
C VAL A 83 -13.53 0.50 -3.52
N ASP A 84 -14.19 1.64 -3.76
CA ASP A 84 -14.08 2.34 -5.04
C ASP A 84 -12.71 3.03 -5.15
N VAL A 85 -11.86 2.50 -6.03
CA VAL A 85 -10.51 2.99 -6.26
C VAL A 85 -10.42 4.08 -7.33
N LYS A 86 -11.53 4.47 -7.97
CA LYS A 86 -11.52 5.51 -9.03
C LYS A 86 -11.12 6.88 -8.50
N ALA A 87 -11.45 7.17 -7.25
CA ALA A 87 -11.09 8.42 -6.58
C ALA A 87 -9.68 8.39 -5.95
N ALA A 88 -8.92 7.31 -6.14
CA ALA A 88 -7.57 7.22 -5.61
C ALA A 88 -6.70 8.37 -6.12
N LYS A 89 -5.86 8.88 -5.23
CA LYS A 89 -4.98 10.00 -5.52
C LYS A 89 -3.95 9.55 -6.54
N LYS A 90 -3.75 10.32 -7.61
CA LYS A 90 -2.66 10.06 -8.55
C LYS A 90 -1.47 10.96 -8.22
N ILE A 91 -0.28 10.36 -8.15
CA ILE A 91 1.00 11.04 -7.97
C ILE A 91 1.87 10.70 -9.18
N SER A 92 2.09 11.67 -10.06
CA SER A 92 2.78 11.47 -11.34
C SER A 92 2.10 10.38 -12.19
N GLY A 93 0.76 10.35 -12.19
CA GLY A 93 -0.05 9.37 -12.92
C GLY A 93 -0.19 8.00 -12.24
N VAL A 94 0.62 7.70 -11.23
CA VAL A 94 0.55 6.45 -10.46
C VAL A 94 -0.50 6.59 -9.37
N PRO A 95 -1.46 5.67 -9.24
CA PRO A 95 -2.45 5.78 -8.20
C PRO A 95 -1.92 5.35 -6.83
N HIS A 96 -2.42 6.02 -5.80
CA HIS A 96 -2.03 5.88 -4.41
C HIS A 96 -3.28 5.95 -3.54
N LEU A 97 -3.43 5.01 -2.61
CA LEU A 97 -4.56 4.94 -1.69
C LEU A 97 -4.09 4.57 -0.28
N GLN A 98 -4.60 5.29 0.71
CA GLN A 98 -4.47 4.94 2.12
C GLN A 98 -5.84 4.61 2.68
N VAL A 99 -5.93 3.56 3.49
CA VAL A 99 -7.17 3.13 4.14
C VAL A 99 -6.89 3.03 5.63
N TYR A 100 -7.78 3.60 6.45
CA TYR A 100 -7.72 3.54 7.91
C TYR A 100 -9.03 2.94 8.41
N ARG A 101 -8.95 1.88 9.19
CA ARG A 101 -10.11 1.29 9.86
C ARG A 101 -10.18 1.86 11.27
N ILE A 102 -11.36 2.30 11.68
CA ILE A 102 -11.66 2.87 13.00
C ILE A 102 -12.43 1.84 13.81
#